data_AF-A0A535J7U3-F1
#
_entry.id   AF-A0A535J7U3-F1
#
_cell.length_a   1.000
_cell.length_b   1.000
_cell.length_c   1.000
_cell.angle_alpha   90.00
_cell.angle_beta   90.00
_cell.angle_gamma   90.00
#
_symmetry.space_group_name_H-M   'P 1'
#
loop_
_entity.id
_entity.type
_entity.pdbx_description
1 polymer ?
#
loop_
_entity_poly.entity_id
_entity_poly.type
_entity_poly.pdbx_seq_one_letter_code
_entity_poly.pdbx_strand_id
1 'polypeptide(L)'
;MGGRTSRGQQSYFLYFSNPYSVARTFGLFIVDIVRERYQAWQQRRQDVQPRIHRTFKYALVRAGTTVFLQEASLFMLLADMLRGMPAVYTTLFAYDEVAHHSGIMRPDAFKVLKKLDHLFAQLERASQRAPRPYHLVVLSDHGQSQGATFTQRYGQSLGQLVEQLVAQSTLRVAGALDPDEGWDSLSTALTEALRKDSRTMRLVRRALRGQMHDGQVALSPQGEATEEQISQKLSGGQVLVLASGNLGLISFTDDPARLTYEQLSHRFPGLLLGLSQHEGISFLLVHSETEGGLVLGAKGIYYLEQGYAVGENPLAPFGPSAAAHLKRTDGFSNAPDILVMSLYRPETGEVAAFEELVGCHGGLGGPQTHPFVLYPVVLPMDPGPIVGAAALHTQLKTWVRTSSKQSKLP
;
A
#
# COMPACT_ATOMS: atom_id res chain seq x y z
N MET A 1 24.48 -29.22 -9.82
CA MET A 1 23.18 -28.78 -9.25
C MET A 1 22.96 -27.31 -9.61
N GLY A 2 22.33 -27.03 -10.74
CA GLY A 2 22.05 -25.66 -11.18
C GLY A 2 21.07 -25.71 -12.34
N GLY A 3 19.85 -25.17 -12.18
CA GLY A 3 18.82 -25.30 -13.21
C GLY A 3 17.39 -24.99 -12.79
N ARG A 4 17.18 -24.16 -11.76
CA ARG A 4 15.82 -23.79 -11.30
C ARG A 4 15.43 -22.32 -11.53
N THR A 5 16.34 -21.47 -11.99
CA THR A 5 16.13 -20.00 -12.01
C THR A 5 15.86 -19.36 -13.39
N SER A 6 15.85 -20.10 -14.50
CA SER A 6 15.69 -19.51 -15.86
C SER A 6 14.28 -19.52 -16.46
N ARG A 7 13.23 -19.89 -15.71
CA ARG A 7 12.00 -20.45 -16.30
C ARG A 7 10.76 -19.54 -16.32
N GLY A 8 10.69 -18.52 -15.46
CA GLY A 8 9.66 -17.47 -15.54
C GLY A 8 9.86 -16.51 -16.73
N GLN A 9 11.12 -16.29 -17.13
CA GLN A 9 11.52 -15.40 -18.22
C GLN A 9 11.04 -15.86 -19.60
N GLN A 10 11.02 -17.17 -19.85
CA GLN A 10 10.48 -17.71 -21.10
C GLN A 10 8.99 -17.37 -21.25
N SER A 11 8.26 -17.28 -20.14
CA SER A 11 6.84 -16.89 -20.16
C SER A 11 6.66 -15.45 -20.64
N TYR A 12 7.34 -14.47 -20.02
CA TYR A 12 7.26 -13.07 -20.44
C TYR A 12 7.66 -12.88 -21.90
N PHE A 13 8.77 -13.50 -22.31
CA PHE A 13 9.24 -13.43 -23.69
C PHE A 13 8.24 -14.06 -24.66
N LEU A 14 7.61 -15.20 -24.30
CA LEU A 14 6.59 -15.85 -25.12
C LEU A 14 5.32 -14.98 -25.26
N TYR A 15 4.90 -14.28 -24.20
CA TYR A 15 3.77 -13.35 -24.27
C TYR A 15 4.03 -12.20 -25.26
N PHE A 16 5.19 -11.55 -25.13
CA PHE A 16 5.58 -10.43 -26.01
C PHE A 16 6.06 -10.87 -27.40
N SER A 17 6.36 -12.15 -27.61
CA SER A 17 6.68 -12.70 -28.93
C SER A 17 5.45 -12.96 -29.81
N ASN A 18 4.24 -12.92 -29.24
CA ASN A 18 3.01 -13.05 -30.02
C ASN A 18 2.53 -11.65 -30.47
N PRO A 19 2.67 -11.30 -31.76
CA PRO A 19 2.30 -9.98 -32.27
C PRO A 19 0.81 -9.66 -32.08
N TYR A 20 -0.06 -10.67 -32.05
CA TYR A 20 -1.48 -10.49 -31.76
C TYR A 20 -1.70 -10.08 -30.30
N SER A 21 -1.03 -10.74 -29.35
CA SER A 21 -1.12 -10.39 -27.93
C SER A 21 -0.63 -8.97 -27.69
N VAL A 22 0.48 -8.57 -28.32
CA VAL A 22 1.02 -7.20 -28.20
C VAL A 22 0.04 -6.17 -28.77
N ALA A 23 -0.47 -6.39 -29.99
CA ALA A 23 -1.42 -5.47 -30.62
C ALA A 23 -2.73 -5.37 -29.81
N ARG A 24 -3.25 -6.49 -29.30
CA ARG A 24 -4.44 -6.52 -28.45
C ARG A 24 -4.21 -5.78 -27.13
N THR A 25 -3.09 -6.04 -26.45
CA THR A 25 -2.75 -5.37 -25.17
C THR A 25 -2.63 -3.86 -25.39
N PHE A 26 -1.94 -3.44 -26.46
CA PHE A 26 -1.81 -2.03 -26.81
C PHE A 26 -3.16 -1.39 -27.14
N GLY A 27 -4.02 -2.07 -27.91
CA GLY A 27 -5.38 -1.59 -28.18
C GLY A 27 -6.21 -1.42 -26.91
N LEU A 28 -6.17 -2.40 -26.00
CA LEU A 28 -6.85 -2.33 -24.70
C LEU A 28 -6.30 -1.21 -23.82
N PHE A 29 -4.99 -0.97 -23.85
CA PHE A 29 -4.34 0.11 -23.14
C PHE A 29 -4.85 1.49 -23.60
N ILE A 30 -4.90 1.73 -24.92
CA ILE A 30 -5.46 2.97 -25.47
C ILE A 30 -6.94 3.12 -25.09
N VAL A 31 -7.72 2.04 -25.17
CA VAL A 31 -9.13 2.06 -24.74
C VAL A 31 -9.27 2.42 -23.27
N ASP A 32 -8.38 1.93 -22.40
CA ASP A 32 -8.45 2.23 -20.97
C ASP A 32 -8.05 3.68 -20.66
N ILE A 33 -7.08 4.26 -21.40
CA ILE A 33 -6.76 5.70 -21.32
C ILE A 33 -7.98 6.55 -21.69
N VAL A 34 -8.61 6.26 -22.83
CA VAL A 34 -9.79 7.01 -23.29
C VAL A 34 -10.93 6.87 -22.29
N ARG A 35 -11.15 5.65 -21.77
CA ARG A 35 -12.14 5.36 -20.74
C ARG A 35 -11.88 6.17 -19.47
N GLU A 36 -10.64 6.23 -19.01
CA GLU A 36 -10.24 7.01 -17.87
C GLU A 36 -10.56 8.49 -18.05
N ARG A 37 -10.23 9.07 -19.21
CA ARG A 37 -10.57 10.49 -19.50
C ARG A 37 -12.07 10.73 -19.51
N TYR A 38 -12.83 9.82 -20.11
CA TYR A 38 -14.28 9.88 -20.12
C TYR A 38 -14.88 9.78 -18.70
N GLN A 39 -14.39 8.85 -17.87
CA GLN A 39 -14.87 8.67 -16.50
C GLN A 39 -14.51 9.86 -15.60
N ALA A 40 -13.31 10.42 -15.73
CA ALA A 40 -12.93 11.64 -15.02
C ALA A 40 -13.81 12.84 -15.41
N TRP A 41 -14.14 12.98 -16.70
CA TRP A 41 -15.09 13.99 -17.17
C TRP A 41 -16.49 13.74 -16.62
N GLN A 42 -16.97 12.49 -16.64
CA GLN A 42 -18.29 12.13 -16.14
C GLN A 42 -18.44 12.43 -14.64
N GLN A 43 -17.43 12.12 -13.82
CA GLN A 43 -17.41 12.45 -12.39
C GLN A 43 -17.52 13.96 -12.15
N ARG A 44 -16.85 14.78 -12.96
CA ARG A 44 -16.97 16.25 -12.88
C ARG A 44 -18.35 16.73 -13.30
N ARG A 45 -18.89 16.17 -14.39
CA ARG A 45 -20.22 16.53 -14.89
C ARG A 45 -21.34 16.18 -13.91
N GLN A 46 -21.21 15.06 -13.19
CA GLN A 46 -22.16 14.60 -12.19
C GLN A 46 -21.90 15.16 -10.79
N ASP A 47 -20.89 16.03 -10.66
CA ASP A 47 -20.38 16.56 -9.40
C ASP A 47 -20.23 15.52 -8.27
N VAL A 48 -19.59 14.38 -8.61
CA VAL A 48 -19.29 13.34 -7.63
C VAL A 48 -18.23 13.85 -6.67
N GLN A 49 -18.51 13.80 -5.37
CA GLN A 49 -17.60 14.15 -4.28
C GLN A 49 -17.48 13.00 -3.27
N PRO A 50 -16.36 12.88 -2.53
CA PRO A 50 -15.09 13.58 -2.75
C PRO A 50 -14.45 13.17 -4.10
N ARG A 51 -13.60 14.03 -4.66
CA ARG A 51 -12.94 13.81 -5.96
C ARG A 51 -11.59 14.50 -6.03
N ILE A 52 -10.60 13.83 -6.61
CA ILE A 52 -9.26 14.38 -6.86
C ILE A 52 -9.03 14.70 -8.34
N HIS A 53 -7.93 15.40 -8.63
CA HIS A 53 -7.53 15.69 -10.00
C HIS A 53 -6.85 14.48 -10.66
N ARG A 54 -7.55 13.83 -11.59
CA ARG A 54 -7.02 12.70 -12.39
C ARG A 54 -6.24 13.20 -13.60
N THR A 55 -4.91 13.24 -13.52
CA THR A 55 -4.02 13.73 -14.61
C THR A 55 -3.97 12.78 -15.81
N PHE A 56 -3.45 13.24 -16.96
CA PHE A 56 -3.20 12.34 -18.09
C PHE A 56 -2.12 11.30 -17.78
N LYS A 57 -1.11 11.66 -16.95
CA LYS A 57 -0.10 10.72 -16.46
C LYS A 57 -0.77 9.56 -15.72
N TYR A 58 -1.70 9.85 -14.82
CA TYR A 58 -2.49 8.83 -14.14
C TYR A 58 -3.23 7.92 -15.12
N ALA A 59 -3.74 8.43 -16.25
CA ALA A 59 -4.38 7.57 -17.24
C ALA A 59 -3.44 6.53 -17.86
N LEU A 60 -2.15 6.88 -18.04
CA LEU A 60 -1.14 5.95 -18.48
C LEU A 60 -0.84 4.90 -17.40
N VAL A 61 -0.71 5.33 -16.14
CA VAL A 61 -0.45 4.44 -14.99
C VAL A 61 -1.60 3.46 -14.81
N ARG A 62 -2.83 3.96 -14.75
CA ARG A 62 -4.05 3.14 -14.67
C ARG A 62 -4.14 2.13 -15.81
N ALA A 63 -3.87 2.55 -17.04
CA ALA A 63 -3.90 1.61 -18.17
C ALA A 63 -2.78 0.57 -18.06
N GLY A 64 -1.61 0.98 -17.53
CA GLY A 64 -0.49 0.09 -17.23
C GLY A 64 -0.88 -1.00 -16.23
N THR A 65 -1.50 -0.61 -15.11
CA THR A 65 -1.89 -1.53 -14.04
C THR A 65 -3.08 -2.41 -14.42
N THR A 66 -4.13 -1.84 -15.02
CA THR A 66 -5.40 -2.54 -15.32
C THR A 66 -5.39 -3.32 -16.63
N VAL A 67 -4.37 -3.15 -17.48
CA VAL A 67 -4.21 -3.88 -18.74
C VAL A 67 -2.91 -4.65 -18.74
N PHE A 68 -1.76 -3.97 -18.78
CA PHE A 68 -0.47 -4.64 -18.96
C PHE A 68 -0.12 -5.55 -17.78
N LEU A 69 -0.12 -5.03 -16.54
CA LEU A 69 0.23 -5.83 -15.37
C LEU A 69 -0.76 -6.96 -15.14
N GLN A 70 -2.06 -6.69 -15.33
CA GLN A 70 -3.10 -7.70 -15.12
C GLN A 70 -3.02 -8.84 -16.14
N GLU A 71 -2.81 -8.55 -17.42
CA GLU A 71 -2.64 -9.59 -18.46
C GLU A 71 -1.33 -10.36 -18.29
N ALA A 72 -0.24 -9.67 -17.94
CA ALA A 72 1.03 -10.32 -17.62
C ALA A 72 0.90 -11.27 -16.43
N SER A 73 0.24 -10.82 -15.35
CA SER A 73 0.02 -11.62 -14.14
C SER A 73 -0.79 -12.88 -14.44
N LEU A 74 -1.90 -12.75 -15.19
CA LEU A 74 -2.69 -13.92 -15.62
C LEU A 74 -1.85 -14.88 -16.45
N PHE A 75 -1.09 -14.37 -17.42
CA PHE A 75 -0.25 -15.22 -18.26
C PHE A 75 0.80 -15.99 -17.44
N MET A 76 1.46 -15.32 -16.49
CA MET A 76 2.45 -15.94 -15.61
C MET A 76 1.81 -17.01 -14.73
N LEU A 77 0.67 -16.71 -14.10
CA LEU A 77 -0.07 -17.67 -13.29
C LEU A 77 -0.41 -18.93 -14.09
N LEU A 78 -0.99 -18.77 -15.28
CA LEU A 78 -1.34 -19.89 -16.16
C LEU A 78 -0.11 -20.70 -16.56
N ALA A 79 0.98 -20.02 -16.94
CA ALA A 79 2.20 -20.69 -17.36
C ALA A 79 2.83 -21.49 -16.20
N ASP A 80 2.83 -20.96 -14.98
CA ASP A 80 3.37 -21.66 -13.81
C ASP A 80 2.46 -22.80 -13.33
N MET A 81 1.14 -22.65 -13.45
CA MET A 81 0.17 -23.73 -13.23
C MET A 81 0.37 -24.88 -14.23
N LEU A 82 0.50 -24.57 -15.53
CA LEU A 82 0.74 -25.57 -16.57
C LEU A 82 2.11 -26.23 -16.48
N ARG A 83 3.09 -25.58 -15.84
CA ARG A 83 4.38 -26.21 -15.49
C ARG A 83 4.31 -27.09 -14.24
N GLY A 84 3.21 -27.08 -13.50
CA GLY A 84 3.05 -27.83 -12.27
C GLY A 84 3.86 -27.27 -11.09
N MET A 85 4.13 -25.96 -11.07
CA MET A 85 4.83 -25.31 -9.96
C MET A 85 4.10 -25.53 -8.62
N PRO A 86 4.81 -25.82 -7.51
CA PRO A 86 4.15 -26.31 -6.30
C PRO A 86 3.30 -25.29 -5.56
N ALA A 87 3.66 -24.01 -5.67
CA ALA A 87 2.88 -22.88 -5.20
C ALA A 87 3.13 -21.71 -6.16
N VAL A 88 2.07 -20.98 -6.49
CA VAL A 88 2.13 -19.80 -7.35
C VAL A 88 1.37 -18.69 -6.62
N TYR A 89 1.94 -17.49 -6.59
CA TYR A 89 1.40 -16.32 -5.91
C TYR A 89 1.60 -15.09 -6.79
N THR A 90 0.63 -14.20 -6.81
CA THR A 90 0.73 -12.90 -7.48
C THR A 90 -0.17 -11.90 -6.76
N THR A 91 0.17 -10.62 -6.88
CA THR A 91 -0.65 -9.51 -6.39
C THR A 91 -1.35 -8.84 -7.58
N LEU A 92 -2.66 -8.58 -7.44
CA LEU A 92 -3.48 -7.96 -8.48
C LEU A 92 -3.82 -6.51 -8.09
N PHE A 93 -2.94 -5.58 -8.45
CA PHE A 93 -2.96 -4.16 -8.04
C PHE A 93 -4.10 -3.31 -8.62
N ALA A 94 -4.78 -3.81 -9.65
CA ALA A 94 -5.64 -2.98 -10.50
C ALA A 94 -6.83 -2.35 -9.74
N TYR A 95 -7.39 -3.05 -8.75
CA TYR A 95 -8.53 -2.52 -8.00
C TYR A 95 -8.10 -1.34 -7.13
N ASP A 96 -7.02 -1.56 -6.39
CA ASP A 96 -6.44 -0.61 -5.44
C ASP A 96 -6.13 0.72 -6.14
N GLU A 97 -5.32 0.68 -7.20
CA GLU A 97 -4.94 1.84 -8.02
C GLU A 97 -6.13 2.67 -8.53
N VAL A 98 -7.19 1.99 -8.97
CA VAL A 98 -8.38 2.67 -9.48
C VAL A 98 -9.22 3.24 -8.36
N ALA A 99 -9.34 2.53 -7.24
CA ALA A 99 -10.16 2.92 -6.13
C ALA A 99 -9.55 4.11 -5.33
N HIS A 100 -8.22 4.21 -5.23
CA HIS A 100 -7.52 5.39 -4.70
C HIS A 100 -7.96 6.69 -5.40
N HIS A 101 -8.06 6.65 -6.72
CA HIS A 101 -8.29 7.85 -7.52
C HIS A 101 -9.76 8.13 -7.84
N SER A 102 -10.54 7.06 -8.03
CA SER A 102 -11.93 7.18 -8.45
C SER A 102 -12.91 7.07 -7.29
N GLY A 103 -12.55 6.37 -6.21
CA GLY A 103 -13.37 6.04 -5.06
C GLY A 103 -13.79 4.56 -5.02
N ILE A 104 -13.86 4.00 -3.80
CA ILE A 104 -13.94 2.57 -3.51
C ILE A 104 -15.26 1.91 -3.98
N MET A 105 -16.35 2.68 -4.02
CA MET A 105 -17.67 2.20 -4.47
C MET A 105 -18.07 2.76 -5.84
N ARG A 106 -17.12 3.27 -6.65
CA ARG A 106 -17.46 3.85 -7.96
C ARG A 106 -17.56 2.81 -9.07
N PRO A 107 -18.36 3.08 -10.13
CA PRO A 107 -18.43 2.21 -11.31
C PRO A 107 -17.06 1.89 -11.92
N ASP A 108 -16.10 2.79 -11.77
CA ASP A 108 -14.71 2.65 -12.20
C ASP A 108 -14.02 1.46 -11.51
N ALA A 109 -14.04 1.43 -10.18
CA ALA A 109 -13.47 0.35 -9.36
C ALA A 109 -14.22 -0.97 -9.57
N PHE A 110 -15.56 -0.95 -9.59
CA PHE A 110 -16.37 -2.16 -9.85
C PHE A 110 -16.12 -2.78 -11.22
N LYS A 111 -15.80 -1.99 -12.26
CA LYS A 111 -15.40 -2.54 -13.56
C LYS A 111 -14.11 -3.34 -13.47
N VAL A 112 -13.18 -2.95 -12.60
CA VAL A 112 -11.94 -3.72 -12.37
C VAL A 112 -12.27 -5.04 -11.67
N LEU A 113 -13.13 -5.03 -10.65
CA LEU A 113 -13.56 -6.26 -9.99
C LEU A 113 -14.21 -7.26 -10.97
N LYS A 114 -15.03 -6.79 -11.91
CA LYS A 114 -15.58 -7.64 -12.99
C LYS A 114 -14.50 -8.25 -13.89
N LYS A 115 -13.42 -7.50 -14.19
CA LYS A 115 -12.27 -8.06 -14.91
C LYS A 115 -11.54 -9.13 -14.09
N LEU A 116 -11.39 -8.92 -12.78
CA LEU A 116 -10.77 -9.87 -11.86
C LEU A 116 -11.59 -11.16 -11.75
N ASP A 117 -12.92 -11.06 -11.71
CA ASP A 117 -13.82 -12.22 -11.74
C ASP A 117 -13.58 -13.10 -12.99
N HIS A 118 -13.50 -12.49 -14.17
CA HIS A 118 -13.15 -13.20 -15.41
C HIS A 118 -11.74 -13.80 -15.39
N LEU A 119 -10.80 -13.17 -14.70
CA LEU A 119 -9.44 -13.69 -14.50
C LEU A 119 -9.50 -14.96 -13.62
N PHE A 120 -10.22 -14.91 -12.49
CA PHE A 120 -10.40 -16.06 -11.61
C PHE A 120 -11.09 -17.24 -12.30
N ALA A 121 -12.13 -16.98 -13.09
CA ALA A 121 -12.79 -18.01 -13.91
C ALA A 121 -11.86 -18.65 -14.96
N GLN A 122 -10.81 -17.96 -15.42
CA GLN A 122 -9.79 -18.54 -16.29
C GLN A 122 -8.82 -19.43 -15.51
N LEU A 123 -8.38 -18.99 -14.33
CA LEU A 123 -7.52 -19.80 -13.45
C LEU A 123 -8.23 -21.07 -12.98
N GLU A 124 -9.52 -21.01 -12.65
CA GLU A 124 -10.31 -22.17 -12.26
C GLU A 124 -10.42 -23.20 -13.41
N ARG A 125 -10.66 -22.75 -14.64
CA ARG A 125 -10.65 -23.65 -15.80
C ARG A 125 -9.26 -24.23 -16.06
N ALA A 126 -8.20 -23.46 -15.81
CA ALA A 126 -6.83 -23.92 -15.96
C ALA A 126 -6.44 -24.95 -14.89
N SER A 127 -6.92 -24.80 -13.65
CA SER A 127 -6.62 -25.73 -12.56
C SER A 127 -7.14 -27.15 -12.85
N GLN A 128 -8.25 -27.27 -13.57
CA GLN A 128 -8.83 -28.55 -14.01
C GLN A 128 -7.98 -29.29 -15.06
N ARG A 129 -7.12 -28.57 -15.79
CA ARG A 129 -6.28 -29.11 -16.88
C ARG A 129 -4.79 -29.11 -16.54
N ALA A 130 -4.43 -28.58 -15.38
CA ALA A 130 -3.05 -28.48 -14.98
C ALA A 130 -2.47 -29.88 -14.68
N PRO A 131 -1.16 -30.10 -14.84
CA PRO A 131 -0.53 -31.40 -14.55
C PRO A 131 -0.60 -31.86 -13.08
N ARG A 132 -1.06 -30.98 -12.19
CA ARG A 132 -1.27 -31.26 -10.76
C ARG A 132 -2.51 -30.52 -10.26
N PRO A 133 -3.15 -30.98 -9.17
CA PRO A 133 -4.24 -30.25 -8.56
C PRO A 133 -3.75 -28.93 -7.94
N TYR A 134 -4.57 -27.89 -8.09
CA TYR A 134 -4.39 -26.58 -7.46
C TYR A 134 -5.64 -26.20 -6.68
N HIS A 135 -5.43 -25.67 -5.47
CA HIS A 135 -6.45 -24.92 -4.73
C HIS A 135 -6.21 -23.43 -4.96
N LEU A 136 -7.29 -22.71 -5.30
CA LEU A 136 -7.24 -21.26 -5.46
C LEU A 136 -7.62 -20.61 -4.14
N VAL A 137 -6.74 -19.74 -3.63
CA VAL A 137 -6.99 -18.90 -2.46
C VAL A 137 -6.86 -17.46 -2.91
N VAL A 138 -7.88 -16.65 -2.60
CA VAL A 138 -7.88 -15.21 -2.90
C VAL A 138 -7.92 -14.48 -1.57
N LEU A 139 -7.04 -13.51 -1.38
CA LEU A 139 -7.03 -12.69 -0.18
C LEU A 139 -6.94 -11.22 -0.54
N SER A 140 -7.47 -10.39 0.34
CA SER A 140 -7.20 -8.96 0.42
C SER A 140 -6.25 -8.77 1.60
N ASP A 141 -5.13 -8.10 1.39
CA ASP A 141 -4.20 -7.71 2.45
C ASP A 141 -4.77 -6.59 3.32
N HIS A 142 -5.54 -5.68 2.73
CA HIS A 142 -6.34 -4.68 3.40
C HIS A 142 -7.69 -4.47 2.69
N GLY A 143 -8.62 -3.78 3.35
CA GLY A 143 -9.73 -3.12 2.65
C GLY A 143 -9.31 -1.73 2.16
N GLN A 144 -10.26 -0.88 1.81
CA GLN A 144 -10.01 0.56 1.61
C GLN A 144 -11.11 1.39 2.25
N SER A 145 -10.73 2.54 2.81
CA SER A 145 -11.63 3.58 3.28
C SER A 145 -11.72 4.70 2.24
N GLN A 146 -12.68 5.60 2.39
CA GLN A 146 -12.86 6.73 1.47
C GLN A 146 -13.22 7.99 2.26
N GLY A 147 -12.87 9.16 1.73
CA GLY A 147 -13.34 10.43 2.27
C GLY A 147 -12.69 11.62 1.56
N ALA A 148 -13.14 12.83 1.90
CA ALA A 148 -12.40 14.03 1.51
C ALA A 148 -11.02 14.01 2.19
N THR A 149 -9.98 14.37 1.45
CA THR A 149 -8.60 14.37 1.94
C THR A 149 -8.41 15.42 3.02
N PHE A 150 -7.33 15.32 3.78
CA PHE A 150 -6.98 16.28 4.81
C PHE A 150 -6.83 17.69 4.21
N THR A 151 -6.16 17.81 3.06
CA THR A 151 -6.03 19.09 2.34
C THR A 151 -7.37 19.62 1.85
N GLN A 152 -8.27 18.77 1.33
CA GLN A 152 -9.60 19.19 0.90
C GLN A 152 -10.45 19.70 2.06
N ARG A 153 -10.30 19.13 3.25
CA ARG A 153 -11.06 19.52 4.44
C ARG A 153 -10.49 20.79 5.10
N TYR A 154 -9.17 20.92 5.17
CA TYR A 154 -8.51 21.92 6.02
C TYR A 154 -7.65 22.93 5.26
N GLY A 155 -7.54 22.82 3.94
CA GLY A 155 -6.80 23.76 3.09
C GLY A 155 -5.28 23.68 3.22
N GLN A 156 -4.74 22.69 3.94
CA GLN A 156 -3.31 22.48 4.14
C GLN A 156 -2.97 20.99 4.24
N SER A 157 -1.76 20.61 3.88
CA SER A 157 -1.25 19.23 4.05
C SER A 157 -0.77 18.98 5.49
N LEU A 158 -0.57 17.72 5.86
CA LEU A 158 0.05 17.36 7.14
C LEU A 158 1.44 17.98 7.29
N GLY A 159 2.25 17.96 6.22
CA GLY A 159 3.58 18.57 6.21
C GLY A 159 3.54 20.07 6.51
N GLN A 160 2.60 20.80 5.90
CA GLN A 160 2.40 22.23 6.18
C GLN A 160 1.95 22.51 7.61
N LEU A 161 1.05 21.66 8.16
CA LEU A 161 0.65 21.76 9.57
C LEU A 161 1.84 21.54 10.50
N VAL A 162 2.64 20.50 10.27
CA VAL A 162 3.86 20.21 11.05
C VAL A 162 4.85 21.37 10.94
N GLU A 163 5.04 21.91 9.74
CA GLU A 163 5.90 23.09 9.52
C GLU A 163 5.46 24.29 10.34
N GLN A 164 4.16 24.62 10.35
CA GLN A 164 3.65 25.74 11.14
C GLN A 164 3.87 25.54 12.65
N LEU A 165 3.63 24.31 13.15
CA LEU A 165 3.78 23.99 14.56
C LEU A 165 5.25 23.97 15.00
N VAL A 166 6.15 23.52 14.13
CA VAL A 166 7.60 23.50 14.39
C VAL A 166 8.24 24.88 14.15
N ALA A 167 7.74 25.71 13.24
CA ALA A 167 8.29 27.05 12.97
C ALA A 167 8.11 28.01 14.15
N GLN A 168 7.07 27.80 14.98
CA GLN A 168 6.94 28.46 16.30
C GLN A 168 8.13 28.14 17.23
N SER A 169 8.97 27.16 16.87
CA SER A 169 10.17 26.69 17.55
C SER A 169 11.46 26.70 16.68
N THR A 170 11.49 27.45 15.56
CA THR A 170 12.69 27.74 14.71
C THR A 170 13.29 26.64 13.79
N LEU A 171 12.51 25.71 13.19
CA LEU A 171 13.03 24.76 12.18
C LEU A 171 12.37 24.85 10.78
N ARG A 172 13.04 24.29 9.77
CA ARG A 172 12.56 24.11 8.38
C ARG A 172 12.12 22.66 8.13
N VAL A 173 10.97 22.46 7.48
CA VAL A 173 10.38 21.14 7.20
C VAL A 173 10.50 20.80 5.71
N ALA A 174 10.89 19.57 5.39
CA ALA A 174 10.79 19.05 4.03
C ALA A 174 9.37 18.47 3.82
N GLY A 175 8.68 18.98 2.79
CA GLY A 175 7.29 18.61 2.50
C GLY A 175 7.09 17.13 2.15
N ALA A 176 5.84 16.69 2.28
CA ALA A 176 5.41 15.30 2.05
C ALA A 176 5.96 14.74 0.73
N LEU A 177 6.60 13.58 0.80
CA LEU A 177 6.82 12.76 -0.39
C LEU A 177 5.47 12.13 -0.71
N ASP A 178 4.82 12.55 -1.79
CA ASP A 178 3.69 11.82 -2.38
C ASP A 178 4.26 10.52 -2.96
N PRO A 179 3.95 9.35 -2.38
CA PRO A 179 4.25 8.08 -3.04
C PRO A 179 3.29 7.98 -4.21
N ASP A 180 3.80 7.99 -5.44
CA ASP A 180 2.98 7.72 -6.63
C ASP A 180 2.77 6.19 -6.68
N GLU A 181 1.88 5.67 -5.81
CA GLU A 181 1.71 4.23 -5.49
C GLU A 181 1.54 3.35 -6.73
N GLY A 182 0.92 3.88 -7.79
CA GLY A 182 0.76 3.18 -9.07
C GLY A 182 2.06 3.00 -9.85
N TRP A 183 2.99 3.95 -9.75
CA TRP A 183 4.34 3.81 -10.30
C TRP A 183 5.20 2.88 -9.45
N ASP A 184 5.07 2.94 -8.12
CA ASP A 184 5.76 2.02 -7.22
C ASP A 184 5.29 0.57 -7.40
N SER A 185 4.00 0.37 -7.68
CA SER A 185 3.44 -0.94 -8.04
C SER A 185 4.00 -1.45 -9.37
N LEU A 186 4.13 -0.57 -10.37
CA LEU A 186 4.72 -0.91 -11.67
C LEU A 186 6.23 -1.18 -11.57
N SER A 187 6.96 -0.37 -10.81
CA SER A 187 8.39 -0.51 -10.57
C SER A 187 8.68 -1.77 -9.75
N THR A 188 7.83 -2.11 -8.77
CA THR A 188 7.92 -3.36 -8.00
C THR A 188 7.67 -4.57 -8.88
N ALA A 189 6.63 -4.55 -9.72
CA ALA A 189 6.36 -5.64 -10.67
C ALA A 189 7.50 -5.81 -11.70
N LEU A 190 8.03 -4.70 -12.22
CA LEU A 190 9.21 -4.70 -13.10
C LEU A 190 10.45 -5.24 -12.36
N THR A 191 10.70 -4.77 -11.14
CA THR A 191 11.83 -5.20 -10.30
C THR A 191 11.73 -6.67 -9.95
N GLU A 192 10.54 -7.20 -9.69
CA GLU A 192 10.34 -8.63 -9.46
C GLU A 192 10.61 -9.46 -10.72
N ALA A 193 10.19 -8.97 -11.89
CA ALA A 193 10.51 -9.58 -13.18
C ALA A 193 12.02 -9.53 -13.48
N LEU A 194 12.71 -8.44 -13.08
CA LEU A 194 14.12 -8.16 -13.34
C LEU A 194 15.09 -8.82 -12.34
N ARG A 195 14.69 -8.98 -11.05
CA ARG A 195 15.49 -9.64 -9.99
C ARG A 195 15.81 -11.10 -10.27
N LYS A 196 15.19 -11.70 -11.30
CA LYS A 196 15.36 -13.11 -11.65
C LYS A 196 16.41 -13.38 -12.76
N ASP A 197 17.10 -12.38 -13.34
CA ASP A 197 18.11 -12.62 -14.42
C ASP A 197 19.47 -11.86 -14.33
N SER A 198 20.57 -12.55 -14.65
CA SER A 198 21.95 -12.02 -14.74
C SER A 198 22.36 -11.64 -16.18
N ARG A 199 21.69 -12.20 -17.21
CA ARG A 199 22.07 -11.99 -18.63
C ARG A 199 21.29 -10.87 -19.31
N THR A 200 19.98 -10.77 -19.08
CA THR A 200 19.15 -9.63 -19.52
C THR A 200 19.61 -8.32 -18.86
N MET A 201 20.10 -8.40 -17.62
CA MET A 201 20.78 -7.31 -16.92
C MET A 201 21.91 -6.70 -17.77
N ARG A 202 22.66 -7.48 -18.55
CA ARG A 202 23.81 -6.97 -19.33
C ARG A 202 23.41 -6.21 -20.60
N LEU A 203 22.25 -6.55 -21.19
CA LEU A 203 21.67 -5.85 -22.34
C LEU A 203 20.91 -4.59 -21.91
N VAL A 204 20.12 -4.68 -20.84
CA VAL A 204 19.43 -3.54 -20.22
C VAL A 204 20.45 -2.54 -19.65
N ARG A 205 21.53 -2.98 -19.01
CA ARG A 205 22.66 -2.15 -18.53
C ARG A 205 23.45 -1.46 -19.66
N ARG A 206 23.36 -1.96 -20.89
CA ARG A 206 23.96 -1.32 -22.07
C ARG A 206 23.06 -0.22 -22.63
N ALA A 207 21.74 -0.37 -22.51
CA ALA A 207 20.73 0.60 -22.93
C ALA A 207 20.44 1.68 -21.87
N LEU A 208 20.56 1.35 -20.57
CA LEU A 208 20.28 2.22 -19.42
C LEU A 208 21.57 2.69 -18.70
N ARG A 209 22.70 2.74 -19.41
CA ARG A 209 24.04 2.98 -18.84
C ARG A 209 24.21 4.35 -18.16
N GLY A 210 23.27 5.28 -18.37
CA GLY A 210 23.22 6.59 -17.70
C GLY A 210 22.19 6.71 -16.57
N GLN A 211 21.51 5.62 -16.20
CA GLN A 211 20.38 5.63 -15.23
C GLN A 211 20.43 4.49 -14.19
N MET A 212 21.62 3.93 -13.90
CA MET A 212 21.73 2.90 -12.85
C MET A 212 22.79 3.28 -11.81
N HIS A 213 22.37 3.46 -10.56
CA HIS A 213 23.20 3.34 -9.36
C HIS A 213 22.76 2.07 -8.60
N ASP A 214 23.76 1.26 -8.23
CA ASP A 214 23.68 0.09 -7.35
C ASP A 214 22.65 -1.03 -7.64
N GLY A 215 22.47 -1.40 -8.92
CA GLY A 215 21.84 -2.68 -9.29
C GLY A 215 20.31 -2.73 -9.18
N GLN A 216 19.68 -1.58 -8.90
CA GLN A 216 18.25 -1.36 -9.06
C GLN A 216 17.98 -0.55 -10.33
N VAL A 217 16.87 -0.86 -11.00
CA VAL A 217 16.43 -0.14 -12.21
C VAL A 217 15.47 0.95 -11.77
N ALA A 218 16.00 2.14 -11.50
CA ALA A 218 15.21 3.34 -11.19
C ALA A 218 14.53 3.84 -12.47
N LEU A 219 13.33 3.35 -12.75
CA LEU A 219 12.48 3.81 -13.86
C LEU A 219 11.17 4.36 -13.31
N SER A 220 11.25 5.53 -12.70
CA SER A 220 10.12 6.40 -12.36
C SER A 220 10.19 7.64 -13.28
N PRO A 221 9.09 8.11 -13.92
CA PRO A 221 9.11 9.31 -14.78
C PRO A 221 9.22 10.62 -14.00
N GLN A 222 9.26 10.55 -12.67
CA GLN A 222 10.02 11.43 -11.81
C GLN A 222 10.84 10.47 -10.97
N GLY A 223 12.15 10.45 -11.18
CA GLY A 223 13.04 9.45 -10.61
C GLY A 223 12.74 9.24 -9.13
N GLU A 224 12.76 7.98 -8.69
CA GLU A 224 13.07 7.68 -7.30
C GLU A 224 14.17 8.65 -6.90
N ALA A 225 13.88 9.51 -5.93
CA ALA A 225 14.92 10.35 -5.40
C ALA A 225 16.00 9.38 -4.91
N THR A 226 17.17 9.38 -5.56
CA THR A 226 18.29 8.56 -5.12
C THR A 226 18.54 8.84 -3.65
N GLU A 227 19.13 7.91 -2.88
CA GLU A 227 19.53 8.20 -1.49
C GLU A 227 20.27 9.54 -1.38
N GLU A 228 21.04 9.94 -2.40
CA GLU A 228 21.65 11.27 -2.54
C GLU A 228 20.67 12.43 -2.81
N GLN A 229 19.59 12.24 -3.58
CA GLN A 229 18.55 13.25 -3.80
C GLN A 229 17.57 13.35 -2.63
N ILE A 230 17.26 12.23 -1.97
CA ILE A 230 16.58 12.18 -0.67
C ILE A 230 17.48 12.90 0.34
N SER A 231 18.77 12.56 0.42
CA SER A 231 19.73 13.24 1.29
C SER A 231 19.91 14.72 0.93
N GLN A 232 19.82 15.12 -0.34
CA GLN A 232 19.90 16.53 -0.74
C GLN A 232 18.61 17.31 -0.43
N LYS A 233 17.41 16.70 -0.60
CA LYS A 233 16.14 17.28 -0.12
C LYS A 233 16.06 17.31 1.42
N LEU A 234 16.59 16.29 2.09
CA LEU A 234 16.70 16.18 3.54
C LEU A 234 17.80 17.07 4.12
N SER A 235 18.86 17.38 3.35
CA SER A 235 19.95 18.25 3.81
C SER A 235 19.52 19.69 4.08
N GLY A 236 18.26 20.03 3.80
CA GLY A 236 17.60 21.26 4.24
C GLY A 236 16.40 21.08 5.18
N GLY A 237 15.98 19.85 5.51
CA GLY A 237 14.79 19.56 6.30
C GLY A 237 15.14 18.81 7.58
N GLN A 238 14.88 19.42 8.73
CA GLN A 238 15.09 18.80 10.05
C GLN A 238 13.98 17.81 10.43
N VAL A 239 12.90 17.81 9.63
CA VAL A 239 11.69 16.99 9.83
C VAL A 239 11.26 16.41 8.49
N LEU A 240 11.10 15.10 8.45
CA LEU A 240 10.49 14.33 7.37
C LEU A 240 9.05 13.99 7.76
N VAL A 241 8.10 14.30 6.86
CA VAL A 241 6.69 13.93 7.00
C VAL A 241 6.32 13.02 5.83
N LEU A 242 5.86 11.82 6.12
CA LEU A 242 5.33 10.87 5.14
C LEU A 242 3.83 10.69 5.36
N ALA A 243 3.10 10.58 4.26
CA ALA A 243 1.70 10.22 4.27
C ALA A 243 1.57 8.80 3.67
N SER A 244 0.65 8.03 4.23
CA SER A 244 0.21 6.72 3.72
C SER A 244 -1.27 6.59 4.02
N GLY A 245 -2.11 6.96 3.06
CA GLY A 245 -3.54 7.16 3.26
C GLY A 245 -3.87 7.99 4.49
N ASN A 246 -4.58 7.43 5.48
CA ASN A 246 -4.98 8.14 6.70
C ASN A 246 -3.97 8.02 7.87
N LEU A 247 -2.79 7.48 7.58
CA LEU A 247 -1.64 7.38 8.47
C LEU A 247 -0.56 8.41 8.07
N GLY A 248 -0.10 9.19 9.04
CA GLY A 248 1.03 10.10 8.90
C GLY A 248 2.22 9.61 9.73
N LEU A 249 3.43 9.77 9.21
CA LEU A 249 4.68 9.44 9.90
C LEU A 249 5.54 10.71 9.95
N ILE A 250 5.99 11.10 11.14
CA ILE A 250 6.86 12.25 11.34
C ILE A 250 8.16 11.77 11.99
N SER A 251 9.28 12.05 11.33
CA SER A 251 10.62 11.72 11.80
C SER A 251 11.54 12.94 11.75
N PHE A 252 12.24 13.22 12.83
CA PHE A 252 13.27 14.24 12.94
C PHE A 252 14.61 13.63 12.57
N THR A 253 15.26 14.18 11.55
CA THR A 253 16.43 13.55 10.93
C THR A 253 17.77 14.01 11.51
N ASP A 254 17.74 14.97 12.43
CA ASP A 254 18.94 15.47 13.12
C ASP A 254 19.45 14.48 14.19
N ASP A 255 18.57 13.62 14.69
CA ASP A 255 18.89 12.66 15.74
C ASP A 255 18.98 11.24 15.15
N PRO A 256 20.01 10.46 15.50
CA PRO A 256 20.19 9.11 14.98
C PRO A 256 19.22 8.10 15.61
N ALA A 257 18.52 8.48 16.67
CA ALA A 257 17.57 7.66 17.40
C ALA A 257 16.20 8.32 17.44
N ARG A 258 15.16 7.49 17.59
CA ARG A 258 13.78 7.93 17.74
C ARG A 258 13.64 8.86 18.96
N LEU A 259 13.08 10.05 18.76
CA LEU A 259 12.82 11.01 19.83
C LEU A 259 11.69 10.52 20.73
N THR A 260 11.85 10.75 22.02
CA THR A 260 10.87 10.39 23.04
C THR A 260 9.84 11.50 23.25
N TYR A 261 8.71 11.18 23.86
CA TYR A 261 7.67 12.13 24.24
C TYR A 261 8.26 13.32 25.01
N GLU A 262 9.12 13.04 25.98
CA GLU A 262 9.76 14.05 26.83
C GLU A 262 10.67 14.97 26.01
N GLN A 263 11.47 14.40 25.10
CA GLN A 263 12.34 15.15 24.20
C GLN A 263 11.55 16.00 23.20
N LEU A 264 10.50 15.45 22.61
CA LEU A 264 9.59 16.15 21.69
C LEU A 264 8.88 17.30 22.41
N SER A 265 8.36 17.08 23.61
CA SER A 265 7.71 18.12 24.42
C SER A 265 8.66 19.23 24.84
N HIS A 266 9.93 18.92 25.12
CA HIS A 266 10.94 19.91 25.47
C HIS A 266 11.40 20.72 24.25
N ARG A 267 11.71 20.05 23.13
CA ARG A 267 12.25 20.68 21.91
C ARG A 267 11.18 21.39 21.08
N PHE A 268 9.95 20.88 21.09
CA PHE A 268 8.81 21.37 20.30
C PHE A 268 7.53 21.50 21.14
N PRO A 269 7.46 22.43 22.11
CA PRO A 269 6.37 22.48 23.10
C PRO A 269 4.96 22.61 22.52
N GLY A 270 4.81 23.18 21.32
CA GLY A 270 3.52 23.33 20.64
C GLY A 270 3.13 22.17 19.72
N LEU A 271 4.05 21.26 19.38
CA LEU A 271 3.83 20.29 18.31
C LEU A 271 2.81 19.21 18.68
N LEU A 272 3.04 18.48 19.77
CA LEU A 272 2.16 17.39 20.18
C LEU A 272 0.77 17.91 20.56
N LEU A 273 0.71 19.04 21.28
CA LEU A 273 -0.55 19.68 21.62
C LEU A 273 -1.28 20.15 20.36
N GLY A 274 -0.62 20.89 19.47
CA GLY A 274 -1.22 21.41 18.25
C GLY A 274 -1.75 20.32 17.31
N LEU A 275 -0.98 19.24 17.14
CA LEU A 275 -1.44 18.08 16.36
C LEU A 275 -2.62 17.38 17.03
N SER A 276 -2.56 17.12 18.34
CA SER A 276 -3.64 16.41 19.05
C SER A 276 -4.96 17.19 19.12
N GLN A 277 -4.90 18.53 19.08
CA GLN A 277 -6.07 19.41 19.10
C GLN A 277 -6.64 19.71 17.71
N HIS A 278 -5.94 19.34 16.63
CA HIS A 278 -6.41 19.61 15.28
C HIS A 278 -7.63 18.71 14.96
N GLU A 279 -8.74 19.30 14.51
CA GLU A 279 -10.00 18.58 14.24
C GLU A 279 -9.87 17.44 13.21
N GLY A 280 -8.85 17.53 12.35
CA GLY A 280 -8.49 16.51 11.36
C GLY A 280 -7.67 15.33 11.86
N ILE A 281 -7.31 15.27 13.14
CA ILE A 281 -6.45 14.24 13.73
C ILE A 281 -7.23 13.53 14.84
N SER A 282 -7.28 12.20 14.78
CA SER A 282 -7.92 11.39 15.84
C SER A 282 -6.99 11.22 17.03
N PHE A 283 -5.74 10.85 16.77
CA PHE A 283 -4.73 10.65 17.81
C PHE A 283 -3.30 10.65 17.25
N LEU A 284 -2.34 10.76 18.16
CA LEU A 284 -0.91 10.57 17.92
C LEU A 284 -0.44 9.32 18.66
N LEU A 285 0.53 8.58 18.11
CA LEU A 285 1.32 7.60 18.86
C LEU A 285 2.76 8.12 18.98
N VAL A 286 3.25 8.17 20.21
CA VAL A 286 4.61 8.59 20.60
C VAL A 286 5.17 7.61 21.64
N HIS A 287 6.49 7.58 21.80
CA HIS A 287 7.15 6.71 22.78
C HIS A 287 7.68 7.53 23.96
N SER A 288 7.30 7.18 25.19
CA SER A 288 7.86 7.75 26.42
C SER A 288 8.94 6.85 27.00
N GLU A 289 10.01 7.45 27.53
CA GLU A 289 11.08 6.71 28.20
C GLU A 289 10.61 6.02 29.49
N THR A 290 9.57 6.55 30.12
CA THR A 290 9.07 6.10 31.43
C THR A 290 7.81 5.26 31.33
N GLU A 291 6.95 5.54 30.36
CA GLU A 291 5.63 4.92 30.23
C GLU A 291 5.48 4.01 29.00
N GLY A 292 6.48 3.97 28.12
CA GLY A 292 6.42 3.26 26.84
C GLY A 292 5.49 3.94 25.83
N GLY A 293 4.77 3.17 25.02
CA GLY A 293 3.91 3.71 23.97
C GLY A 293 2.70 4.48 24.51
N LEU A 294 2.57 5.75 24.11
CA LEU A 294 1.47 6.64 24.47
C LEU A 294 0.63 7.01 23.26
N VAL A 295 -0.69 6.90 23.37
CA VAL A 295 -1.63 7.39 22.36
C VAL A 295 -2.29 8.67 22.86
N LEU A 296 -2.01 9.79 22.22
CA LEU A 296 -2.49 11.12 22.61
C LEU A 296 -3.68 11.53 21.74
N GLY A 297 -4.86 11.70 22.34
CA GLY A 297 -6.02 12.34 21.71
C GLY A 297 -6.26 13.74 22.26
N ALA A 298 -7.20 14.48 21.65
CA ALA A 298 -7.53 15.85 22.05
C ALA A 298 -7.95 16.00 23.54
N LYS A 299 -8.52 14.94 24.13
CA LYS A 299 -9.14 14.97 25.47
C LYS A 299 -8.72 13.81 26.38
N GLY A 300 -7.69 13.07 26.00
CA GLY A 300 -7.24 11.95 26.80
C GLY A 300 -6.05 11.22 26.20
N ILE A 301 -5.46 10.37 27.02
CA ILE A 301 -4.24 9.61 26.71
C ILE A 301 -4.52 8.14 26.99
N TYR A 302 -4.13 7.26 26.08
CA TYR A 302 -4.12 5.82 26.30
C TYR A 302 -2.69 5.33 26.48
N TYR A 303 -2.46 4.60 27.57
CA TYR A 303 -1.17 4.01 27.93
C TYR A 303 -1.11 2.58 27.40
N LEU A 304 -0.30 2.33 26.35
CA LEU A 304 -0.28 1.04 25.66
C LEU A 304 0.32 -0.09 26.50
N GLU A 305 1.28 0.22 27.37
CA GLU A 305 1.91 -0.79 28.21
C GLU A 305 0.97 -1.33 29.28
N GLN A 306 0.26 -0.43 29.95
CA GLN A 306 -0.61 -0.73 31.09
C GLN A 306 -2.06 -1.03 30.65
N GLY A 307 -2.47 -0.58 29.46
CA GLY A 307 -3.78 -0.88 28.88
C GLY A 307 -4.94 -0.10 29.48
N TYR A 308 -4.73 1.16 29.86
CA TYR A 308 -5.79 2.04 30.36
C TYR A 308 -5.73 3.43 29.75
N ALA A 309 -6.85 4.17 29.84
CA ALA A 309 -6.95 5.55 29.40
C ALA A 309 -7.14 6.51 30.58
N VAL A 310 -6.59 7.72 30.46
CA VAL A 310 -6.90 8.87 31.31
C VAL A 310 -7.63 9.90 30.45
N GLY A 311 -8.81 10.35 30.90
CA GLY A 311 -9.70 11.18 30.09
C GLY A 311 -10.52 10.35 29.10
N GLU A 312 -10.82 10.91 27.92
CA GLU A 312 -11.49 10.18 26.85
C GLU A 312 -10.52 9.17 26.20
N ASN A 313 -10.94 7.92 26.00
CA ASN A 313 -10.11 6.91 25.34
C ASN A 313 -10.01 7.18 23.81
N PRO A 314 -8.84 7.60 23.28
CA PRO A 314 -8.69 7.89 21.86
C PRO A 314 -8.86 6.67 20.95
N LEU A 315 -8.70 5.45 21.48
CA LEU A 315 -8.78 4.21 20.70
C LEU A 315 -10.17 3.58 20.68
N ALA A 316 -11.13 4.10 21.47
CA ALA A 316 -12.46 3.52 21.57
C ALA A 316 -13.16 3.30 20.21
N PRO A 317 -13.02 4.19 19.20
CA PRO A 317 -13.64 3.97 17.88
C PRO A 317 -12.97 2.91 17.01
N PHE A 318 -11.73 2.49 17.29
CA PHE A 318 -10.88 1.73 16.36
C PHE A 318 -10.92 0.20 16.57
N GLY A 319 -11.77 -0.27 17.46
CA GLY A 319 -11.95 -1.69 17.75
C GLY A 319 -10.90 -2.26 18.72
N PRO A 320 -11.11 -3.51 19.18
CA PRO A 320 -10.38 -4.07 20.32
C PRO A 320 -8.91 -4.41 20.04
N SER A 321 -8.52 -4.60 18.77
CA SER A 321 -7.15 -4.93 18.39
C SER A 321 -6.26 -3.69 18.17
N ALA A 322 -6.82 -2.47 18.17
CA ALA A 322 -6.09 -1.24 17.87
C ALA A 322 -4.88 -1.04 18.79
N ALA A 323 -5.06 -1.15 20.11
CA ALA A 323 -3.97 -1.01 21.07
C ALA A 323 -2.85 -2.04 20.85
N ALA A 324 -3.20 -3.30 20.56
CA ALA A 324 -2.20 -4.34 20.30
C ALA A 324 -1.40 -4.08 19.01
N HIS A 325 -2.06 -3.58 17.95
CA HIS A 325 -1.37 -3.20 16.71
C HIS A 325 -0.45 -1.98 16.93
N LEU A 326 -0.90 -0.96 17.64
CA LEU A 326 -0.10 0.23 17.95
C LEU A 326 1.09 -0.12 18.85
N LYS A 327 0.90 -0.94 19.88
CA LYS A 327 1.98 -1.43 20.75
C LYS A 327 3.05 -2.19 19.96
N ARG A 328 2.63 -3.04 19.03
CA ARG A 328 3.57 -3.74 18.13
C ARG A 328 4.34 -2.76 17.24
N THR A 329 3.66 -1.75 16.69
CA THR A 329 4.30 -0.72 15.84
C THR A 329 5.28 0.13 16.64
N ASP A 330 4.95 0.50 17.87
CA ASP A 330 5.82 1.26 18.77
C ASP A 330 7.13 0.52 19.08
N GLY A 331 7.08 -0.82 19.14
CA GLY A 331 8.24 -1.66 19.39
C GLY A 331 9.19 -1.85 18.19
N PHE A 332 8.91 -1.26 17.03
CA PHE A 332 9.84 -1.33 15.89
C PHE A 332 11.00 -0.35 16.03
N SER A 333 12.21 -0.83 15.73
CA SER A 333 13.43 -0.02 15.79
C SER A 333 13.46 1.14 14.79
N ASN A 334 12.60 1.09 13.78
CA ASN A 334 12.45 2.10 12.74
C ASN A 334 11.06 2.78 12.79
N ALA A 335 10.38 2.74 13.94
CA ALA A 335 9.15 3.51 14.14
C ALA A 335 9.44 5.03 14.04
N PRO A 336 8.51 5.83 13.49
CA PRO A 336 8.65 7.28 13.46
C PRO A 336 8.59 7.87 14.87
N ASP A 337 9.06 9.10 15.04
CA ASP A 337 8.95 9.82 16.32
C ASP A 337 7.49 10.05 16.69
N ILE A 338 6.68 10.41 15.69
CA ILE A 338 5.24 10.59 15.84
C ILE A 338 4.54 9.86 14.70
N LEU A 339 3.65 8.94 15.06
CA LEU A 339 2.65 8.41 14.15
C LEU A 339 1.36 9.21 14.35
N VAL A 340 0.79 9.72 13.26
CA VAL A 340 -0.43 10.55 13.28
C VAL A 340 -1.56 9.77 12.62
N MET A 341 -2.68 9.60 13.32
CA MET A 341 -3.89 9.03 12.74
C MET A 341 -4.86 10.14 12.43
N SER A 342 -5.29 10.25 11.17
CA SER A 342 -6.26 11.28 10.80
C SER A 342 -7.64 11.00 11.37
N LEU A 343 -8.57 11.94 11.17
CA LEU A 343 -9.96 11.80 11.59
C LEU A 343 -10.56 10.47 11.10
N TYR A 344 -11.39 9.87 11.95
CA TYR A 344 -12.24 8.74 11.59
C TYR A 344 -13.67 9.00 12.05
N ARG A 345 -14.65 8.85 11.16
CA ARG A 345 -16.09 8.96 11.46
C ARG A 345 -16.73 7.58 11.43
N PRO A 346 -17.03 6.97 12.60
CA PRO A 346 -17.62 5.63 12.66
C PRO A 346 -18.94 5.48 11.93
N GLU A 347 -19.76 6.54 11.91
CA GLU A 347 -21.11 6.52 11.34
C GLU A 347 -21.10 6.35 9.82
N THR A 348 -20.11 6.93 9.15
CA THR A 348 -19.96 6.90 7.69
C THR A 348 -18.85 5.97 7.22
N GLY A 349 -17.96 5.56 8.13
CA GLY A 349 -16.74 4.84 7.79
C GLY A 349 -15.66 5.73 7.15
N GLU A 350 -15.88 7.05 7.09
CA GLU A 350 -14.97 7.97 6.41
C GLU A 350 -13.72 8.27 7.22
N VAL A 351 -12.63 8.49 6.49
CA VAL A 351 -11.35 8.99 7.02
C VAL A 351 -10.91 10.23 6.21
N ALA A 352 -9.87 10.92 6.66
CA ALA A 352 -9.20 11.95 5.87
C ALA A 352 -7.80 11.50 5.46
N ALA A 353 -7.61 11.09 4.21
CA ALA A 353 -6.27 10.76 3.73
C ALA A 353 -5.36 11.99 3.85
N PHE A 354 -4.14 11.82 4.35
CA PHE A 354 -3.10 12.85 4.31
C PHE A 354 -2.52 13.02 2.90
N GLU A 355 -2.67 12.00 2.06
CA GLU A 355 -2.40 12.03 0.62
C GLU A 355 -3.58 12.60 -0.16
N GLU A 356 -3.34 13.07 -1.38
CA GLU A 356 -4.38 13.55 -2.29
C GLU A 356 -5.08 12.41 -3.05
N LEU A 357 -5.50 11.37 -2.32
CA LEU A 357 -6.25 10.20 -2.82
C LEU A 357 -7.58 10.06 -2.08
N VAL A 358 -8.68 9.86 -2.82
CA VAL A 358 -10.04 9.80 -2.23
C VAL A 358 -10.35 8.44 -1.60
N GLY A 359 -9.85 7.37 -2.21
CA GLY A 359 -9.75 6.06 -1.58
C GLY A 359 -8.38 5.96 -0.91
N CYS A 360 -8.30 5.33 0.25
CA CYS A 360 -7.03 5.17 0.95
C CYS A 360 -7.05 3.98 1.90
N HIS A 361 -5.86 3.58 2.34
CA HIS A 361 -5.64 2.59 3.38
C HIS A 361 -4.37 2.94 4.17
N GLY A 362 -3.83 2.00 4.94
CA GLY A 362 -2.56 2.16 5.66
C GLY A 362 -2.69 2.56 7.13
N GLY A 363 -3.84 3.14 7.53
CA GLY A 363 -4.10 3.50 8.92
C GLY A 363 -5.14 2.60 9.61
N LEU A 364 -5.80 3.17 10.61
CA LEU A 364 -6.88 2.54 11.36
C LEU A 364 -8.22 3.21 11.05
N GLY A 365 -9.30 2.45 11.25
CA GLY A 365 -10.68 2.94 11.13
C GLY A 365 -11.28 2.77 9.73
N GLY A 366 -12.58 2.56 9.68
CA GLY A 366 -13.35 2.42 8.44
C GLY A 366 -13.15 1.06 7.74
N PRO A 367 -13.69 0.91 6.52
CA PRO A 367 -13.67 -0.37 5.80
C PRO A 367 -12.28 -0.90 5.46
N GLN A 368 -11.21 -0.08 5.51
CA GLN A 368 -9.83 -0.56 5.34
C GLN A 368 -9.43 -1.69 6.31
N THR A 369 -10.10 -1.76 7.47
CA THR A 369 -9.86 -2.75 8.51
C THR A 369 -10.57 -4.10 8.28
N HIS A 370 -11.23 -4.27 7.13
CA HIS A 370 -12.00 -5.47 6.79
C HIS A 370 -11.40 -6.23 5.59
N PRO A 371 -10.17 -6.77 5.70
CA PRO A 371 -9.63 -7.69 4.71
C PRO A 371 -10.39 -9.03 4.74
N PHE A 372 -10.22 -9.83 3.70
CA PHE A 372 -10.83 -11.16 3.62
C PHE A 372 -9.87 -12.21 3.07
N VAL A 373 -10.20 -13.48 3.33
CA VAL A 373 -9.59 -14.64 2.68
C VAL A 373 -10.71 -15.54 2.18
N LEU A 374 -10.77 -15.74 0.86
CA LEU A 374 -11.62 -16.72 0.19
C LEU A 374 -10.77 -17.95 -0.09
N TYR A 375 -11.19 -19.10 0.44
CA TYR A 375 -10.45 -20.35 0.33
C TYR A 375 -11.40 -21.55 0.21
N PRO A 376 -10.96 -22.68 -0.38
CA PRO A 376 -11.79 -23.87 -0.49
C PRO A 376 -12.06 -24.51 0.88
N VAL A 377 -13.30 -24.96 1.10
CA VAL A 377 -13.74 -25.59 2.37
C VAL A 377 -12.93 -26.82 2.79
N VAL A 378 -12.25 -27.48 1.84
CA VAL A 378 -11.37 -28.62 2.11
C VAL A 378 -10.08 -28.24 2.85
N LEU A 379 -9.69 -26.96 2.83
CA LEU A 379 -8.53 -26.48 3.57
C LEU A 379 -8.91 -26.22 5.04
N PRO A 380 -8.23 -26.84 6.02
CA PRO A 380 -8.60 -26.71 7.43
C PRO A 380 -8.29 -25.29 7.93
N MET A 381 -9.25 -24.64 8.57
CA MET A 381 -9.09 -23.31 9.17
C MET A 381 -9.34 -23.40 10.67
N ASP A 382 -8.46 -22.79 11.47
CA ASP A 382 -8.72 -22.67 12.90
C ASP A 382 -9.97 -21.78 13.14
N PRO A 383 -10.85 -22.12 14.10
CA PRO A 383 -12.12 -21.42 14.29
C PRO A 383 -11.97 -20.01 14.90
N GLY A 384 -10.76 -19.61 15.30
CA GLY A 384 -10.48 -18.30 15.88
C GLY A 384 -10.27 -17.20 14.83
N PRO A 385 -10.43 -15.92 15.21
CA PRO A 385 -10.15 -14.81 14.30
C PRO A 385 -8.67 -14.76 13.93
N ILE A 386 -8.38 -14.53 12.65
CA ILE A 386 -7.03 -14.24 12.18
C ILE A 386 -6.75 -12.75 12.40
N VAL A 387 -5.90 -12.42 13.37
CA VAL A 387 -5.51 -11.04 13.66
C VAL A 387 -4.10 -10.78 13.15
N GLY A 388 -4.01 -9.98 12.09
CA GLY A 388 -2.75 -9.54 11.49
C GLY A 388 -2.06 -10.57 10.59
N ALA A 389 -1.12 -10.07 9.78
CA ALA A 389 -0.44 -10.84 8.74
C ALA A 389 0.38 -12.04 9.27
N ALA A 390 0.92 -11.97 10.50
CA ALA A 390 1.69 -13.06 11.09
C ALA A 390 0.84 -14.30 11.41
N ALA A 391 -0.38 -14.09 11.92
CA ALA A 391 -1.35 -15.16 12.15
C ALA A 391 -1.77 -15.78 10.82
N LEU A 392 -2.09 -14.95 9.82
CA LEU A 392 -2.44 -15.41 8.47
C LEU A 392 -1.30 -16.23 7.84
N HIS A 393 -0.06 -15.75 7.92
CA HIS A 393 1.10 -16.48 7.42
C HIS A 393 1.21 -17.87 8.06
N THR A 394 1.03 -17.97 9.38
CA THR A 394 1.05 -19.25 10.09
C THR A 394 -0.01 -20.21 9.54
N GLN A 395 -1.24 -19.72 9.31
CA GLN A 395 -2.32 -20.49 8.70
C GLN A 395 -1.96 -20.95 7.27
N LEU A 396 -1.45 -20.06 6.42
CA LEU A 396 -1.02 -20.40 5.05
C LEU A 396 0.09 -21.47 5.06
N LYS A 397 1.04 -21.41 6.01
CA LYS A 397 2.08 -22.43 6.17
C LYS A 397 1.50 -23.78 6.59
N THR A 398 0.45 -23.81 7.40
CA THR A 398 -0.26 -25.04 7.77
C THR A 398 -0.92 -25.70 6.55
N TRP A 399 -1.55 -24.92 5.67
CA TRP A 399 -2.10 -25.44 4.40
C TRP A 399 -1.02 -26.06 3.52
N VAL A 400 0.09 -25.35 3.29
CA VAL A 400 1.22 -25.86 2.48
C VAL A 400 1.76 -27.19 3.02
N ARG A 401 1.90 -27.32 4.34
CA ARG A 401 2.38 -28.56 4.99
C ARG A 401 1.39 -29.71 4.83
N THR A 402 0.08 -29.43 4.95
CA THR A 402 -0.98 -30.44 4.84
C THR A 402 -1.11 -30.97 3.41
N SER A 403 -1.14 -30.08 2.41
CA SER A 403 -1.20 -30.47 0.99
C SER A 403 0.04 -31.27 0.56
N SER A 404 1.21 -30.98 1.13
CA SER A 404 2.45 -31.72 0.86
C SER A 404 2.47 -33.13 1.45
N LYS A 405 1.70 -33.38 2.51
CA LYS A 405 1.55 -34.72 3.12
C LYS A 405 0.53 -35.57 2.33
N GLN A 406 -0.56 -34.97 1.89
CA GLN A 406 -1.58 -35.65 1.08
C GLN A 406 -1.03 -36.12 -0.28
N SER A 407 -0.12 -35.37 -0.90
CA SER A 407 0.52 -35.78 -2.17
C SER A 407 1.57 -36.90 -2.03
N LYS A 408 1.86 -37.36 -0.81
CA LYS A 408 2.81 -38.44 -0.52
C LYS A 408 2.13 -39.73 -0.04
N LEU A 409 0.81 -39.73 0.09
CA LEU A 409 0.04 -40.94 0.33
C LEU A 409 -0.16 -41.65 -1.02
N PRO A 410 0.05 -42.98 -1.10
CA PRO A 410 0.09 -43.75 -2.34
C PRO A 410 -1.24 -43.75 -3.10
#